data_AF-A0A4W5KY22-F1
#
_entry.id   AF-A0A4W5KY22-F1
#
_cell.length_a   1.000
_cell.length_b   1.000
_cell.length_c   1.000
_cell.angle_alpha   90.00
_cell.angle_beta   90.00
_cell.angle_gamma   90.00
#
_symmetry.space_group_name_H-M   'P 1'
#
loop_
_entity.id
_entity.type
_entity.pdbx_description
1 polymer ?
#
loop_
_entity_poly.entity_id
_entity_poly.type
_entity_poly.pdbx_seq_one_letter_code
_entity_poly.pdbx_strand_id
1 'polypeptide(L)' 'MAILFAVVARGTTVLAKHAWCAGNFLEVTEQILAKIPSENNKLTYSHGR' A
#
# COMPACT_ATOMS: atom_id res chain seq x y z
N MET A 1 -6.35 16.06 5.62
CA MET A 1 -6.36 14.57 5.53
C MET A 1 -5.11 14.05 6.21
N ALA A 2 -5.22 12.93 6.94
CA ALA A 2 -4.10 12.29 7.64
C ALA A 2 -3.64 11.03 6.90
N ILE A 3 -2.35 10.72 6.97
CA ILE A 3 -1.79 9.45 6.48
C ILE A 3 -2.10 8.37 7.53
N LEU A 4 -2.90 7.37 7.17
CA LEU A 4 -3.28 6.29 8.09
C LEU A 4 -2.26 5.15 8.11
N PHE A 5 -1.65 4.88 6.95
CA PHE A 5 -0.73 3.76 6.73
C PHE A 5 0.32 4.14 5.68
N ALA A 6 1.57 3.72 5.91
CA ALA A 6 2.67 3.87 4.97
C ALA A 6 3.51 2.59 4.92
N VAL A 7 4.02 2.26 3.73
CA VAL A 7 4.80 1.05 3.47
C VAL A 7 5.88 1.31 2.41
N VAL A 8 7.03 0.68 2.59
CA VAL A 8 8.07 0.55 1.56
C VAL A 8 8.15 -0.92 1.16
N ALA A 9 8.03 -1.20 -0.13
CA ALA A 9 8.04 -2.55 -0.67
C ALA A 9 8.88 -2.63 -1.95
N ARG A 10 9.39 -3.82 -2.25
CA ARG A 10 10.02 -4.17 -3.53
C ARG A 10 9.19 -5.25 -4.20
N GLY A 11 8.45 -4.89 -5.25
CA GLY A 11 7.40 -5.74 -5.79
C GLY A 11 6.37 -6.06 -4.70
N THR A 12 6.10 -7.35 -4.46
CA THR A 12 5.20 -7.83 -3.40
C THR A 12 5.85 -7.98 -2.03
N THR A 13 7.16 -7.79 -1.91
CA THR A 13 7.89 -7.97 -0.64
C THR A 13 7.92 -6.67 0.16
N VAL A 14 7.27 -6.65 1.33
CA VAL A 14 7.30 -5.51 2.26
C VAL A 14 8.63 -5.46 3.02
N LEU A 15 9.26 -4.29 3.04
CA LEU A 15 10.53 -4.03 3.74
C LEU A 15 10.31 -3.29 5.07
N ALA A 16 9.40 -2.32 5.09
CA ALA A 16 9.04 -1.55 6.27
C ALA A 16 7.58 -1.09 6.17
N LYS A 17 6.88 -1.01 7.31
CA LYS A 17 5.48 -0.57 7.39
C LYS A 17 5.21 0.16 8.69
N HIS A 18 4.31 1.13 8.65
CA HIS A 18 3.80 1.82 9.83
C HIS A 18 2.31 2.14 9.67
N ALA A 19 1.53 1.94 10.74
CA ALA A 19 0.12 2.24 10.81
C ALA A 19 -0.14 3.15 12.01
N TRP A 20 -0.92 4.21 11.82
CA TRP A 20 -1.33 5.11 12.90
C TRP A 20 -2.42 4.51 13.79
N CYS A 21 -3.31 3.69 13.21
CA CYS A 21 -4.40 3.03 13.91
C CYS A 21 -4.50 1.55 13.52
N ALA A 22 -5.36 0.80 14.22
CA ALA A 22 -5.65 -0.58 13.89
C ALA A 22 -6.53 -0.68 12.63
N GLY A 23 -6.27 -1.68 11.79
CA GLY A 23 -7.02 -1.95 10.56
C GLY A 23 -6.36 -3.07 9.74
N ASN A 24 -7.05 -3.56 8.71
CA ASN A 24 -6.58 -4.61 7.82
C ASN A 24 -5.62 -4.10 6.71
N PHE A 25 -4.74 -3.16 7.05
CA PHE A 25 -3.87 -2.48 6.08
C PHE A 25 -2.96 -3.43 5.30
N LEU A 26 -2.45 -4.49 5.93
CA LEU A 26 -1.57 -5.45 5.26
C LEU A 26 -2.30 -6.26 4.18
N GLU A 27 -3.52 -6.73 4.48
CA GLU A 27 -4.34 -7.48 3.53
C GLU A 27 -4.64 -6.65 2.27
N VAL A 28 -5.02 -5.38 2.46
CA VAL A 28 -5.23 -4.45 1.34
C VAL A 28 -3.93 -4.17 0.61
N THR A 29 -2.82 -4.01 1.33
CA THR A 29 -1.50 -3.74 0.74
C THR A 29 -1.04 -4.87 -0.16
N GLU A 30 -1.20 -6.13 0.24
CA GLU A 30 -0.84 -7.30 -0.59
C GLU A 30 -1.61 -7.31 -1.91
N GLN A 31 -2.92 -7.00 -1.87
CA GLN A 31 -3.74 -6.89 -3.07
C GLN A 31 -3.36 -5.72 -3.97
N ILE A 32 -2.89 -4.61 -3.39
CA ILE A 32 -2.43 -3.43 -4.14
C ILE A 32 -1.06 -3.71 -4.78
N LEU A 33 -0.10 -4.26 -4.03
CA LEU A 33 1.24 -4.56 -4.54
C LEU A 33 1.21 -5.55 -5.71
N ALA A 34 0.25 -6.49 -5.72
CA ALA A 34 0.03 -7.40 -6.84
C ALA A 34 -0.45 -6.71 -8.14
N LYS A 35 -0.96 -5.47 -8.04
CA LYS A 35 -1.48 -4.68 -9.18
C LYS A 35 -0.49 -3.62 -9.69
N ILE A 36 0.53 -3.27 -8.91
CA ILE A 36 1.51 -2.26 -9.29
C ILE A 36 2.51 -2.88 -10.27
N PRO A 37 2.65 -2.34 -11.49
CA PRO A 37 3.61 -2.86 -12.45
C PRO A 37 5.02 -2.38 -12.10
N SER A 38 6.06 -3.08 -12.58
CA SER A 38 7.45 -2.84 -12.14
C SER A 38 8.11 -1.60 -12.75
N GLU A 39 7.50 -0.98 -13.76
CA GLU A 39 8.03 0.23 -14.40
C GLU A 39 7.86 1.47 -13.49
N ASN A 40 8.79 2.41 -13.62
CA ASN A 40 8.74 3.67 -12.88
C ASN A 40 7.49 4.49 -13.25
N ASN A 41 6.51 4.54 -12.36
CA ASN A 41 5.30 5.33 -12.53
C ASN A 41 4.77 5.86 -11.19
N LYS A 42 3.67 6.62 -11.24
CA LYS A 42 2.92 7.09 -10.08
C LYS A 42 1.44 6.96 -10.38
N LEU A 43 0.66 6.49 -9.40
CA LEU A 43 -0.77 6.29 -9.54
C LEU A 43 -1.48 6.49 -8.19
N THR A 44 -2.75 6.90 -8.25
CA THR A 44 -3.66 6.93 -7.10
C THR A 44 -4.79 5.94 -7.35
N TYR A 45 -4.96 4.95 -6.47
CA TYR A 45 -6.10 4.06 -6.48
C TYR A 45 -7.20 4.58 -5.54
N SER A 46 -8.42 4.69 -6.04
CA SER A 46 -9.61 4.96 -5.22
C SER A 46 -10.30 3.65 -4.86
N HIS A 47 -10.58 3.45 -3.57
CA HIS A 47 -11.29 2.29 -3.05
C HIS A 47 -12.12 2.70 -1.84
N GLY A 48 -13.33 2.15 -1.71
CA GLY A 48 -14.38 2.83 -0.95
C GLY A 48 -15.02 3.93 -1.80
N ARG A 49 -16.27 4.26 -1.48
CA ARG A 49 -17.11 5.17 -2.26
C ARG A 49 -16.50 6.56 -2.44
#